data_AF-A0A7W9KPA1-F1
#
_entry.id   AF-A0A7W9KPA1-F1
#
_cell.length_a   1.000
_cell.length_b   1.000
_cell.length_c   1.000
_cell.angle_alpha   90.00
_cell.angle_beta   90.00
_cell.angle_gamma   90.00
#
_symmetry.space_group_name_H-M   'P 1'
#
loop_
_entity.id
_entity.type
_entity.pdbx_description
1 polymer ?
#
loop_
_entity_poly.entity_id
_entity_poly.type
_entity_poly.pdbx_seq_one_letter_code
_entity_poly.pdbx_strand_id
1 'polypeptide(L)'
;MEAKDLPDNADLGQLRAQAKELRRACVGGNPVALARVRAVRLEAGAEIQLRDAQLVIAREHGFAGWRELVAAVVARQSGGRDLHRWFAVELNNSTWDVLDAGLSEDSPREERELALYAAYASTYHWMHAGTVANRGRGEYLIASVATSIGLLEVAARHSARYAELIKLHPAAFADWDRAFAAEGLARVAARSGAPDAEGLKAEAQRLGEAVADPEDRRICLERLAAAPW
;
A
#
# COMPACT_ATOMS: atom_id res chain seq x y z
N MET A 1 1.10 -37.71 -2.56
CA MET A 1 -0.22 -37.05 -2.53
C MET A 1 -0.41 -36.48 -3.92
N GLU A 2 -1.42 -36.96 -4.66
CA GLU A 2 -1.71 -36.44 -6.00
C GLU A 2 -2.06 -34.95 -5.90
N ALA A 3 -1.41 -34.13 -6.73
CA ALA A 3 -1.73 -32.72 -6.83
C ALA A 3 -3.13 -32.61 -7.46
N LYS A 4 -4.06 -31.96 -6.75
CA LYS A 4 -5.34 -31.57 -7.30
C LYS A 4 -5.13 -30.29 -8.10
N ASP A 5 -5.43 -30.33 -9.39
CA ASP A 5 -5.42 -29.12 -10.19
C ASP A 5 -6.31 -28.06 -9.54
N LEU A 6 -5.78 -26.85 -9.41
CA LEU A 6 -6.53 -25.71 -8.93
C LEU A 6 -7.63 -25.41 -9.94
N PRO A 7 -8.93 -25.47 -9.58
CA PRO A 7 -10.03 -25.23 -10.52
C PRO A 7 -9.98 -23.82 -11.13
N ASP A 8 -10.52 -23.66 -12.34
CA ASP A 8 -10.57 -22.34 -13.01
C ASP A 8 -11.42 -21.32 -12.26
N ASN A 9 -12.45 -21.79 -11.54
CA ASN A 9 -13.31 -21.00 -10.67
C ASN A 9 -12.89 -21.05 -9.19
N ALA A 10 -11.62 -21.36 -8.90
CA ALA A 10 -11.14 -21.46 -7.53
C ALA A 10 -11.50 -20.20 -6.73
N ASP A 11 -12.20 -20.39 -5.62
CA ASP A 11 -12.62 -19.31 -4.74
C ASP A 11 -11.74 -19.28 -3.48
N LEU A 12 -11.12 -18.13 -3.23
CA LEU A 12 -10.22 -17.98 -2.09
C LEU A 12 -10.96 -18.05 -0.74
N GLY A 13 -12.24 -17.67 -0.70
CA GLY A 13 -13.11 -17.83 0.47
C GLY A 13 -13.27 -19.31 0.85
N GLN A 14 -13.57 -20.16 -0.13
CA GLN A 14 -13.68 -21.61 0.03
C GLN A 14 -12.36 -22.23 0.48
N LEU A 15 -11.22 -21.87 -0.13
CA LEU A 15 -9.91 -22.39 0.26
C LEU A 15 -9.54 -22.00 1.70
N ARG A 16 -9.89 -20.78 2.15
CA ARG A 16 -9.73 -20.35 3.54
C ARG A 16 -10.63 -21.13 4.50
N ALA A 17 -11.86 -21.46 4.08
CA ALA A 17 -12.77 -22.29 4.87
C ALA A 17 -12.21 -23.70 5.04
N GLN A 18 -11.73 -24.32 3.96
CA GLN A 18 -11.10 -25.65 4.00
C GLN A 18 -9.89 -25.70 4.94
N ALA A 19 -9.03 -24.68 4.92
CA ALA A 19 -7.90 -24.61 5.86
C ALA A 19 -8.35 -24.52 7.33
N LYS A 20 -9.42 -23.75 7.61
CA LYS A 20 -10.00 -23.67 8.97
C LYS A 20 -10.62 -25.00 9.39
N GLU A 21 -11.33 -25.68 8.50
CA GLU A 21 -11.94 -26.99 8.74
C GLU A 21 -10.90 -28.08 8.98
N LEU A 22 -9.83 -28.11 8.17
CA LEU A 22 -8.72 -29.04 8.33
C LEU A 22 -8.07 -28.88 9.71
N ARG A 23 -7.83 -27.63 10.15
CA ARG A 23 -7.31 -27.36 11.49
C ARG A 23 -8.26 -27.89 12.57
N ARG A 24 -9.57 -27.61 12.47
CA ARG A 24 -10.57 -28.09 13.45
C ARG A 24 -10.59 -29.62 13.52
N ALA A 25 -10.54 -30.30 12.37
CA ALA A 25 -10.50 -31.75 12.30
C ALA A 25 -9.23 -32.33 12.96
N CYS A 26 -8.09 -31.67 12.77
CA CYS A 26 -6.84 -32.05 13.43
C CYS A 26 -6.91 -31.89 14.95
N VAL A 27 -7.46 -30.77 15.45
CA VAL A 27 -7.70 -30.54 16.87
C VAL A 27 -8.67 -31.58 17.45
N GLY A 28 -9.68 -31.99 16.68
CA GLY A 28 -10.61 -33.06 17.04
C GLY A 28 -10.04 -34.48 16.92
N GLY A 29 -8.74 -34.67 16.66
CA GLY A 29 -8.09 -35.97 16.63
C GLY A 29 -8.38 -36.80 15.37
N ASN A 30 -8.90 -36.21 14.29
CA ASN A 30 -9.23 -36.95 13.07
C ASN A 30 -7.95 -37.53 12.43
N PRO A 31 -7.82 -38.87 12.29
CA PRO A 31 -6.59 -39.51 11.85
C PRO A 31 -6.22 -39.16 10.41
N VAL A 32 -7.21 -38.95 9.54
CA VAL A 32 -7.00 -38.58 8.12
C VAL A 32 -6.47 -37.14 8.02
N ALA A 33 -7.06 -36.22 8.78
CA ALA A 33 -6.59 -34.82 8.84
C ALA A 33 -5.15 -34.73 9.38
N LEU A 34 -4.86 -35.50 10.45
CA LEU A 34 -3.51 -35.57 11.03
C LEU A 34 -2.49 -36.18 10.06
N ALA A 35 -2.88 -37.18 9.25
CA ALA A 35 -2.01 -37.75 8.22
C ALA A 35 -1.66 -36.73 7.12
N ARG A 36 -2.65 -35.95 6.66
CA ARG A 36 -2.43 -34.87 5.67
C ARG A 36 -1.43 -33.83 6.16
N VAL A 37 -1.54 -33.38 7.41
CA VAL A 37 -0.59 -32.42 7.99
C VAL A 37 0.81 -33.03 8.15
N ARG A 38 0.91 -34.29 8.61
CA ARG A 38 2.20 -34.99 8.74
C ARG A 38 2.92 -35.20 7.41
N ALA A 39 2.18 -35.35 6.31
CA ALA A 39 2.78 -35.50 4.99
C ALA A 39 3.48 -34.23 4.47
N VAL A 40 3.17 -33.06 5.04
CA VAL A 40 3.69 -31.76 4.60
C VAL A 40 4.64 -31.13 5.63
N ARG A 41 4.46 -31.46 6.91
CA ARG A 41 5.26 -30.93 8.01
C ARG A 41 6.54 -31.77 8.19
N LEU A 42 7.70 -31.13 8.12
CA LEU A 42 9.01 -31.78 8.24
C LEU A 42 9.41 -32.10 9.70
N GLU A 43 8.94 -31.31 10.67
CA GLU A 43 9.28 -31.50 12.09
C GLU A 43 8.07 -31.88 12.94
N ALA A 44 8.21 -32.91 13.79
CA ALA A 44 7.24 -33.24 14.82
C ALA A 44 7.37 -32.25 16.00
N GLY A 45 6.35 -31.43 16.22
CA GLY A 45 6.27 -30.47 17.33
C GLY A 45 4.84 -29.97 17.50
N ALA A 46 4.60 -29.06 18.46
CA ALA A 46 3.32 -28.56 19.01
C ALA A 46 2.07 -28.42 18.11
N GLU A 47 0.95 -28.12 18.78
CA GLU A 47 -0.43 -27.93 18.28
C GLU A 47 -0.51 -27.32 16.86
N ILE A 48 -1.35 -27.93 16.02
CA ILE A 48 -1.52 -27.57 14.60
C ILE A 48 -2.13 -26.17 14.47
N GLN A 49 -1.38 -25.29 13.81
CA GLN A 49 -1.76 -23.89 13.59
C GLN A 49 -2.47 -23.73 12.24
N LEU A 50 -3.16 -22.59 12.06
CA LEU A 50 -3.83 -22.29 10.79
C LEU A 50 -2.86 -22.25 9.60
N ARG A 51 -1.64 -21.77 9.82
CA ARG A 51 -0.58 -21.75 8.80
C ARG A 51 -0.21 -23.14 8.30
N ASP A 52 -0.26 -24.17 9.16
CA ASP A 52 0.08 -25.55 8.79
C ASP A 52 -1.03 -26.13 7.91
N ALA A 53 -2.29 -25.87 8.26
CA ALA A 53 -3.43 -26.26 7.44
C ALA A 53 -3.44 -25.51 6.08
N GLN A 54 -3.10 -24.23 6.05
CA GLN A 54 -2.95 -23.45 4.82
C GLN A 54 -1.83 -24.00 3.92
N LEU A 55 -0.71 -24.45 4.51
CA LEU A 55 0.39 -25.07 3.78
C LEU A 55 -0.03 -26.41 3.15
N VAL A 56 -0.80 -27.23 3.88
CA VAL A 56 -1.36 -28.48 3.32
C VAL A 56 -2.22 -28.20 2.10
N ILE A 57 -3.18 -27.27 2.22
CA ILE A 57 -4.05 -26.90 1.10
C ILE A 57 -3.23 -26.36 -0.09
N ALA A 58 -2.22 -25.52 0.16
CA ALA A 58 -1.34 -25.04 -0.90
C ALA A 58 -0.62 -26.17 -1.64
N ARG A 59 -0.04 -27.13 -0.90
CA ARG A 59 0.71 -28.26 -1.48
C ARG A 59 -0.18 -29.25 -2.20
N GLU A 60 -1.41 -29.47 -1.72
CA GLU A 60 -2.42 -30.26 -2.42
C GLU A 60 -2.78 -29.66 -3.78
N HIS A 61 -2.67 -28.34 -3.94
CA HIS A 61 -2.87 -27.65 -5.22
C HIS A 61 -1.58 -27.41 -6.02
N GLY A 62 -0.46 -28.05 -5.62
CA GLY A 62 0.81 -27.92 -6.32
C GLY A 62 1.61 -26.65 -6.04
N PHE A 63 1.18 -25.81 -5.08
CA PHE A 63 1.88 -24.57 -4.73
C PHE A 63 2.88 -24.77 -3.58
N ALA A 64 3.98 -24.00 -3.62
CA ALA A 64 5.02 -24.07 -2.59
C ALA A 64 4.53 -23.58 -1.21
N GLY A 65 3.54 -22.69 -1.19
CA GLY A 65 2.99 -22.11 0.02
C GLY A 65 1.66 -21.40 -0.24
N TRP A 66 1.04 -20.96 0.85
CA TRP A 66 -0.28 -20.32 0.82
C TRP A 66 -0.28 -19.00 0.05
N ARG A 67 0.81 -18.23 0.11
CA ARG A 67 0.94 -16.96 -0.62
C ARG A 67 0.92 -17.19 -2.14
N GLU A 68 1.59 -18.22 -2.59
CA GLU A 68 1.68 -18.62 -4.00
C GLU A 68 0.33 -19.11 -4.52
N LEU A 69 -0.38 -19.94 -3.75
CA LEU A 69 -1.74 -20.37 -4.06
C LEU A 69 -2.69 -19.17 -4.17
N VAL A 70 -2.67 -18.24 -3.19
CA VAL A 70 -3.48 -17.01 -3.21
C VAL A 70 -3.19 -16.19 -4.47
N ALA A 71 -1.92 -15.98 -4.80
CA ALA A 71 -1.52 -15.19 -5.96
C ALA A 71 -2.04 -15.80 -7.28
N ALA A 72 -1.95 -17.13 -7.42
CA ALA A 72 -2.45 -17.83 -8.61
C ALA A 72 -3.98 -17.77 -8.73
N VAL A 73 -4.72 -17.92 -7.63
CA VAL A 73 -6.18 -17.76 -7.61
C VAL A 73 -6.57 -16.34 -8.02
N VAL A 74 -5.94 -15.33 -7.43
CA VAL A 74 -6.21 -13.92 -7.75
C VAL A 74 -5.89 -13.61 -9.21
N ALA A 75 -4.76 -14.09 -9.73
CA ALA A 75 -4.37 -13.89 -11.12
C ALA A 75 -5.35 -14.54 -12.12
N ARG A 76 -5.94 -15.69 -11.77
CA ARG A 76 -6.96 -16.34 -12.61
C ARG A 76 -8.28 -15.57 -12.57
N GLN A 77 -8.74 -15.19 -11.38
CA GLN A 77 -9.94 -14.38 -11.20
C GLN A 77 -9.84 -13.02 -11.90
N SER A 78 -8.63 -12.47 -12.02
CA SER A 78 -8.38 -11.20 -12.71
C SER A 78 -8.18 -11.30 -14.22
N GLY A 79 -8.17 -12.51 -14.79
CA GLY A 79 -7.83 -12.74 -16.20
C GLY A 79 -6.38 -12.35 -16.53
N GLY A 80 -5.45 -12.54 -15.60
CA GLY A 80 -4.02 -12.23 -15.75
C GLY A 80 -3.65 -10.76 -15.52
N ARG A 81 -4.61 -9.89 -15.19
CA ARG A 81 -4.32 -8.51 -14.81
C ARG A 81 -3.66 -8.48 -13.44
N ASP A 82 -2.59 -7.70 -13.30
CA ASP A 82 -2.04 -7.33 -12.00
C ASP A 82 -3.02 -6.36 -11.32
N LEU A 83 -3.97 -6.92 -10.56
CA LEU A 83 -4.99 -6.12 -9.86
C LEU A 83 -4.38 -5.15 -8.86
N HIS A 84 -3.24 -5.51 -8.24
CA HIS A 84 -2.56 -4.57 -7.36
C HIS A 84 -2.09 -3.36 -8.15
N ARG A 85 -1.42 -3.55 -9.30
CA ARG A 85 -1.04 -2.40 -10.13
C ARG A 85 -2.26 -1.60 -10.59
N TRP A 86 -3.33 -2.26 -11.02
CA TRP A 86 -4.55 -1.58 -11.48
C TRP A 86 -5.17 -0.71 -10.39
N PHE A 87 -5.46 -1.29 -9.20
CA PHE A 87 -6.00 -0.53 -8.07
C PHE A 87 -5.06 0.57 -7.60
N ALA A 88 -3.74 0.34 -7.60
CA ALA A 88 -2.77 1.36 -7.20
C ALA A 88 -2.83 2.60 -8.08
N VAL A 89 -2.90 2.41 -9.41
CA VAL A 89 -3.00 3.51 -10.39
C VAL A 89 -4.36 4.19 -10.31
N GLU A 90 -5.45 3.43 -10.36
CA GLU A 90 -6.82 3.96 -10.40
C GLU A 90 -7.14 4.79 -9.14
N LEU A 91 -6.80 4.26 -7.97
CA LEU A 91 -7.04 4.96 -6.70
C LEU A 91 -6.11 6.16 -6.53
N ASN A 92 -4.87 6.09 -7.03
CA ASN A 92 -3.97 7.25 -7.01
C ASN A 92 -4.56 8.40 -7.83
N ASN A 93 -4.95 8.11 -9.07
CA ASN A 93 -5.44 9.13 -10.00
C ASN A 93 -6.75 9.74 -9.49
N SER A 94 -7.71 8.91 -9.08
CA SER A 94 -8.98 9.42 -8.55
C SER A 94 -8.81 10.21 -7.25
N THR A 95 -7.81 9.90 -6.41
CA THR A 95 -7.51 10.71 -5.23
C THR A 95 -6.94 12.08 -5.60
N TRP A 96 -6.09 12.15 -6.63
CA TRP A 96 -5.61 13.44 -7.16
C TRP A 96 -6.73 14.25 -7.81
N ASP A 97 -7.64 13.62 -8.56
CA ASP A 97 -8.81 14.31 -9.12
C ASP A 97 -9.66 14.97 -8.02
N VAL A 98 -9.84 14.29 -6.88
CA VAL A 98 -10.56 14.85 -5.71
C VAL A 98 -9.78 15.98 -5.04
N LEU A 99 -8.45 15.86 -4.93
CA LEU A 99 -7.60 16.94 -4.41
C LEU A 99 -7.66 18.19 -5.31
N ASP A 100 -7.57 18.00 -6.63
CA ASP A 100 -7.59 19.06 -7.63
C ASP A 100 -8.99 19.71 -7.75
N ALA A 101 -10.04 18.94 -7.43
CA ALA A 101 -11.41 19.46 -7.28
C ALA A 101 -11.62 20.30 -6.01
N GLY A 102 -10.60 20.46 -5.16
CA GLY A 102 -10.63 21.37 -4.02
C GLY A 102 -11.07 20.73 -2.70
N LEU A 103 -10.74 19.44 -2.48
CA LEU A 103 -10.94 18.77 -1.18
C LEU A 103 -10.40 19.63 -0.03
N SER A 104 -11.21 19.87 0.99
CA SER A 104 -10.87 20.72 2.15
C SER A 104 -11.46 20.19 3.46
N GLU A 105 -11.26 20.92 4.56
CA GLU A 105 -11.88 20.64 5.87
C GLU A 105 -13.41 20.78 5.85
N ASP A 106 -13.94 21.64 4.97
CA ASP A 106 -15.37 21.93 4.82
C ASP A 106 -16.08 20.91 3.91
N SER A 107 -15.32 20.05 3.20
CA SER A 107 -15.90 18.98 2.39
C SER A 107 -16.72 18.00 3.24
N PRO A 108 -17.78 17.38 2.67
CA PRO A 108 -18.56 16.35 3.34
C PRO A 108 -17.67 15.27 3.98
N ARG A 109 -18.03 14.83 5.19
CA ARG A 109 -17.22 13.88 5.97
C ARG A 109 -16.94 12.61 5.17
N GLU A 110 -17.93 12.10 4.46
CA GLU A 110 -17.86 10.88 3.66
C GLU A 110 -16.84 11.02 2.51
N GLU A 111 -16.75 12.19 1.90
CA GLU A 111 -15.80 12.49 0.83
C GLU A 111 -14.36 12.56 1.37
N ARG A 112 -14.17 13.23 2.51
CA ARG A 112 -12.86 13.31 3.19
C ARG A 112 -12.37 11.92 3.63
N GLU A 113 -13.26 11.10 4.17
CA GLU A 113 -12.94 9.73 4.57
C GLU A 113 -12.63 8.85 3.35
N LEU A 114 -13.42 8.96 2.27
CA LEU A 114 -13.20 8.19 1.04
C LEU A 114 -11.85 8.53 0.40
N ALA A 115 -11.49 9.81 0.30
CA ALA A 115 -10.21 10.26 -0.23
C ALA A 115 -9.04 9.67 0.58
N LEU A 116 -9.14 9.67 1.90
CA LEU A 116 -8.11 9.10 2.77
C LEU A 116 -8.02 7.58 2.61
N TYR A 117 -9.16 6.87 2.56
CA TYR A 117 -9.17 5.42 2.30
C TYR A 117 -8.57 5.08 0.94
N ALA A 118 -8.88 5.85 -0.11
CA ALA A 118 -8.34 5.66 -1.44
C ALA A 118 -6.82 5.85 -1.48
N ALA A 119 -6.28 6.89 -0.82
CA ALA A 119 -4.85 7.12 -0.69
C ALA A 119 -4.12 5.96 0.01
N TYR A 120 -4.66 5.47 1.13
CA TYR A 120 -4.11 4.30 1.83
C TYR A 120 -4.19 3.03 0.99
N ALA A 121 -5.32 2.80 0.32
CA ALA A 121 -5.50 1.63 -0.52
C ALA A 121 -4.55 1.65 -1.73
N SER A 122 -4.40 2.79 -2.41
CA SER A 122 -3.40 2.98 -3.46
C SER A 122 -1.99 2.64 -2.97
N THR A 123 -1.59 3.20 -1.83
CA THR A 123 -0.28 2.96 -1.21
C THR A 123 -0.07 1.49 -0.86
N TYR A 124 -1.08 0.84 -0.27
CA TYR A 124 -1.07 -0.60 0.01
C TYR A 124 -0.84 -1.41 -1.27
N HIS A 125 -1.55 -1.09 -2.35
CA HIS A 125 -1.36 -1.80 -3.61
C HIS A 125 0.02 -1.56 -4.24
N TRP A 126 0.61 -0.36 -4.10
CA TRP A 126 2.00 -0.12 -4.49
C TRP A 126 3.02 -0.91 -3.68
N MET A 127 2.75 -1.20 -2.40
CA MET A 127 3.62 -2.08 -1.61
C MET A 127 3.67 -3.53 -2.14
N HIS A 128 2.70 -3.93 -2.96
CA HIS A 128 2.64 -5.26 -3.55
C HIS A 128 3.14 -5.32 -5.00
N ALA A 129 2.86 -4.29 -5.81
CA ALA A 129 3.15 -4.30 -7.25
C ALA A 129 4.13 -3.21 -7.73
N GLY A 130 4.51 -2.28 -6.85
CA GLY A 130 5.33 -1.12 -7.16
C GLY A 130 6.77 -1.22 -6.68
N THR A 131 7.52 -0.17 -6.97
CA THR A 131 8.86 0.07 -6.45
C THR A 131 8.80 0.81 -5.10
N VAL A 132 9.96 0.97 -4.45
CA VAL A 132 10.07 1.84 -3.26
C VAL A 132 9.69 3.29 -3.57
N ALA A 133 9.90 3.75 -4.81
CA ALA A 133 9.48 5.08 -5.25
C ALA A 133 7.97 5.20 -5.36
N ASN A 134 7.29 4.18 -5.91
CA ASN A 134 5.83 4.14 -5.94
C ASN A 134 5.24 4.18 -4.53
N ARG A 135 5.82 3.41 -3.58
CA ARG A 135 5.43 3.49 -2.17
C ARG A 135 5.63 4.90 -1.62
N GLY A 136 6.80 5.49 -1.81
CA GLY A 136 7.10 6.84 -1.31
C GLY A 136 6.10 7.89 -1.81
N ARG A 137 5.78 7.86 -3.10
CA ARG A 137 4.78 8.76 -3.71
C ARG A 137 3.37 8.51 -3.15
N GLY A 138 3.05 7.28 -2.75
CA GLY A 138 1.85 6.95 -1.99
C GLY A 138 1.82 7.59 -0.59
N GLU A 139 2.95 7.60 0.13
CA GLU A 139 3.06 8.32 1.42
C GLU A 139 2.80 9.83 1.21
N TYR A 140 3.34 10.42 0.14
CA TYR A 140 3.06 11.82 -0.21
C TYR A 140 1.58 12.08 -0.55
N LEU A 141 0.91 11.15 -1.24
CA LEU A 141 -0.53 11.23 -1.50
C LEU A 141 -1.35 11.22 -0.20
N ILE A 142 -1.05 10.30 0.73
CA ILE A 142 -1.71 10.24 2.05
C ILE A 142 -1.49 11.57 2.80
N ALA A 143 -0.25 12.07 2.80
CA ALA A 143 0.07 13.34 3.45
C ALA A 143 -0.67 14.54 2.83
N SER A 144 -0.80 14.56 1.50
CA SER A 144 -1.53 15.59 0.76
C SER A 144 -3.01 15.60 1.14
N VAL A 145 -3.68 14.45 1.10
CA VAL A 145 -5.08 14.32 1.54
C VAL A 145 -5.23 14.75 2.99
N ALA A 146 -4.42 14.19 3.89
CA ALA A 146 -4.48 14.47 5.32
C ALA A 146 -4.29 15.96 5.63
N THR A 147 -3.38 16.64 4.91
CA THR A 147 -3.17 18.09 5.04
C THR A 147 -4.40 18.88 4.61
N SER A 148 -4.99 18.52 3.46
CA SER A 148 -6.19 19.19 2.92
C SER A 148 -7.40 19.08 3.84
N ILE A 149 -7.57 17.95 4.53
CA ILE A 149 -8.73 17.69 5.41
C ILE A 149 -8.47 17.96 6.90
N GLY A 150 -7.33 18.56 7.25
CA GLY A 150 -7.00 19.00 8.61
C GLY A 150 -6.45 17.91 9.56
N LEU A 151 -6.10 16.73 9.06
CA LEU A 151 -5.53 15.63 9.87
C LEU A 151 -4.00 15.74 9.96
N LEU A 152 -3.52 16.81 10.61
CA LEU A 152 -2.10 17.20 10.57
C LEU A 152 -1.12 16.18 11.18
N GLU A 153 -1.53 15.40 12.19
CA GLU A 153 -0.68 14.34 12.74
C GLU A 153 -0.43 13.22 11.71
N VAL A 154 -1.47 12.85 10.96
CA VAL A 154 -1.36 11.87 9.87
C VAL A 154 -0.47 12.44 8.77
N ALA A 155 -0.69 13.69 8.39
CA ALA A 155 0.12 14.36 7.39
C ALA A 155 1.61 14.39 7.78
N ALA A 156 1.94 14.78 9.01
CA ALA A 156 3.30 14.80 9.53
C ALA A 156 3.99 13.44 9.45
N ARG A 157 3.29 12.37 9.87
CA ARG A 157 3.81 11.00 9.82
C ARG A 157 4.17 10.57 8.41
N HIS A 158 3.29 10.84 7.45
CA HIS A 158 3.46 10.38 6.07
C HIS A 158 4.43 11.26 5.27
N SER A 159 4.44 12.58 5.48
CA SER A 159 5.47 13.47 4.91
C SER A 159 6.88 13.09 5.40
N ALA A 160 7.03 12.82 6.71
CA ALA A 160 8.30 12.36 7.26
C ALA A 160 8.74 11.01 6.68
N ARG A 161 7.79 10.08 6.50
CA ARG A 161 8.08 8.76 5.91
C ARG A 161 8.52 8.86 4.46
N TYR A 162 7.93 9.76 3.67
CA TYR A 162 8.35 9.99 2.29
C TYR A 162 9.79 10.52 2.22
N ALA A 163 10.12 11.54 3.01
CA ALA A 163 11.47 12.09 3.10
C ALA A 163 12.50 11.03 3.57
N GLU A 164 12.11 10.18 4.53
CA GLU A 164 12.94 9.07 5.00
C GLU A 164 13.22 8.06 3.87
N LEU A 165 12.21 7.65 3.10
CA LEU A 165 12.37 6.71 1.99
C LEU A 165 13.30 7.25 0.91
N ILE A 166 13.20 8.54 0.58
CA ILE A 166 14.11 9.20 -0.37
C ILE A 166 15.55 9.19 0.16
N LYS A 167 15.74 9.50 1.45
CA LYS A 167 17.06 9.49 2.09
C LYS A 167 17.68 8.09 2.11
N LEU A 168 16.89 7.06 2.37
CA LEU A 168 17.37 5.67 2.43
C LEU A 168 17.65 5.08 1.04
N HIS A 169 16.94 5.53 0.01
CA HIS A 169 17.02 4.96 -1.34
C HIS A 169 17.18 6.02 -2.44
N PRO A 170 18.16 6.93 -2.37
CA PRO A 170 18.20 8.13 -3.21
C PRO A 170 18.28 7.86 -4.71
N ALA A 171 18.81 6.71 -5.13
CA ALA A 171 18.89 6.31 -6.54
C ALA A 171 17.55 5.80 -7.11
N ALA A 172 16.58 5.46 -6.26
CA ALA A 172 15.26 5.02 -6.68
C ALA A 172 14.30 6.17 -6.99
N PHE A 173 14.63 7.38 -6.57
CA PHE A 173 13.79 8.57 -6.68
C PHE A 173 14.38 9.57 -7.68
N ALA A 174 13.51 10.30 -8.35
CA ALA A 174 13.86 11.44 -9.19
C ALA A 174 14.27 12.65 -8.33
N ASP A 175 14.83 13.67 -8.97
CA ASP A 175 15.17 14.94 -8.33
C ASP A 175 13.93 15.68 -7.81
N TRP A 176 12.82 15.67 -8.56
CA TRP A 176 11.55 16.27 -8.15
C TRP A 176 10.92 15.60 -6.92
N ASP A 177 11.21 14.33 -6.64
CA ASP A 177 10.71 13.66 -5.43
C ASP A 177 11.23 14.39 -4.16
N ARG A 178 12.45 14.95 -4.20
CA ARG A 178 13.02 15.75 -3.11
C ARG A 178 12.31 17.10 -2.96
N ALA A 179 11.93 17.73 -4.06
CA ALA A 179 11.15 18.97 -4.04
C ALA A 179 9.78 18.74 -3.39
N PHE A 180 9.06 17.67 -3.77
CA PHE A 180 7.78 17.33 -3.12
C PHE A 180 7.92 16.89 -1.67
N ALA A 181 9.01 16.21 -1.29
CA ALA A 181 9.22 15.87 0.11
C ALA A 181 9.44 17.12 0.97
N ALA A 182 10.21 18.09 0.48
CA ALA A 182 10.39 19.37 1.17
C ALA A 182 9.09 20.19 1.20
N GLU A 183 8.34 20.22 0.10
CA GLU A 183 7.03 20.87 0.01
C GLU A 183 6.04 20.28 1.03
N GLY A 184 5.91 18.95 1.11
CA GLY A 184 5.00 18.29 2.04
C GLY A 184 5.39 18.51 3.51
N LEU A 185 6.68 18.57 3.83
CA LEU A 185 7.15 18.94 5.17
C LEU A 185 6.86 20.41 5.49
N ALA A 186 7.14 21.32 4.56
CA ALA A 186 6.88 22.75 4.71
C ALA A 186 5.40 23.04 4.91
N ARG A 187 4.52 22.39 4.14
CA ARG A 187 3.08 22.59 4.23
C ARG A 187 2.52 22.10 5.56
N VAL A 188 2.96 20.93 6.02
CA VAL A 188 2.56 20.41 7.34
C VAL A 188 3.05 21.35 8.45
N ALA A 189 4.30 21.83 8.37
CA ALA A 189 4.85 22.77 9.34
C ALA A 189 4.04 24.07 9.41
N ALA A 190 3.73 24.67 8.25
CA ALA A 190 2.93 25.89 8.18
C ALA A 190 1.53 25.69 8.77
N ARG A 191 0.82 24.64 8.34
CA ARG A 191 -0.53 24.29 8.82
C ARG A 191 -0.57 23.97 10.31
N SER A 192 0.54 23.48 10.87
CA SER A 192 0.67 23.17 12.30
C SER A 192 1.18 24.35 13.14
N GLY A 193 1.50 25.49 12.52
CA GLY A 193 2.07 26.66 13.20
C GLY A 193 3.51 26.43 13.72
N ALA A 194 4.27 25.55 13.09
CA ALA A 194 5.65 25.26 13.48
C ALA A 194 6.56 26.49 13.20
N PRO A 195 7.49 26.83 14.11
CA PRO A 195 8.29 28.05 14.00
C PRO A 195 9.28 28.05 12.83
N ASP A 196 9.60 26.89 12.26
CA ASP A 196 10.51 26.70 11.14
C ASP A 196 9.82 26.61 9.78
N ALA A 197 8.49 26.81 9.71
CA ALA A 197 7.69 26.68 8.50
C ALA A 197 8.23 27.52 7.32
N GLU A 198 8.61 28.77 7.56
CA GLU A 198 9.18 29.66 6.52
C GLU A 198 10.52 29.13 5.99
N GLY A 199 11.37 28.59 6.86
CA GLY A 199 12.63 27.99 6.46
C GLY A 199 12.43 26.74 5.61
N LEU A 200 11.48 25.88 5.99
CA LEU A 200 11.12 24.70 5.22
C LEU A 200 10.52 25.06 3.86
N LYS A 201 9.69 26.11 3.80
CA LYS A 201 9.11 26.61 2.55
C LYS A 201 10.19 27.17 1.61
N ALA A 202 11.16 27.91 2.14
CA ALA A 202 12.31 28.40 1.37
C ALA A 202 13.17 27.24 0.82
N GLU A 203 13.36 26.17 1.60
CA GLU A 203 14.06 24.97 1.13
C GLU A 203 13.28 24.23 0.04
N ALA A 204 11.96 24.11 0.18
CA ALA A 204 11.10 23.54 -0.86
C ALA A 204 11.16 24.35 -2.16
N GLN A 205 11.16 25.68 -2.09
CA GLN A 205 11.37 26.57 -3.24
C GLN A 205 12.71 26.29 -3.91
N ARG A 206 13.80 26.28 -3.14
CA ARG A 206 15.16 26.05 -3.65
C ARG A 206 15.28 24.69 -4.35
N LEU A 207 14.70 23.64 -3.77
CA LEU A 207 14.70 22.30 -4.37
C LEU A 207 13.82 22.23 -5.61
N GLY A 208 12.66 22.90 -5.61
CA GLY A 208 11.80 23.02 -6.79
C GLY A 208 12.51 23.69 -7.96
N GLU A 209 13.18 24.81 -7.72
CA GLU A 209 13.96 25.53 -8.74
C GLU A 209 15.14 24.71 -9.31
N ALA A 210 15.69 23.80 -8.51
CA ALA A 210 16.80 22.94 -8.89
C ALA A 210 16.40 21.70 -9.72
N VAL A 211 15.09 21.43 -9.89
CA VAL A 211 14.59 20.34 -10.74
C VAL A 211 15.01 20.60 -12.20
N ALA A 212 15.64 19.60 -12.81
CA ALA A 212 16.27 19.75 -14.12
C ALA A 212 15.24 19.91 -15.24
N ASP A 213 14.24 19.02 -15.27
CA ASP A 213 13.19 19.05 -16.28
C ASP A 213 12.28 20.29 -16.08
N PRO A 214 12.06 21.12 -17.12
CA PRO A 214 11.25 22.33 -16.99
C PRO A 214 9.79 22.10 -16.61
N GLU A 215 9.20 20.98 -17.05
CA GLU A 215 7.81 20.66 -16.79
C GLU A 215 7.64 20.15 -15.35
N ASP A 216 8.50 19.22 -14.92
CA ASP A 216 8.51 18.76 -13.52
C ASP A 216 8.78 19.92 -12.54
N ARG A 217 9.70 20.83 -12.90
CA ARG A 217 9.97 22.06 -12.14
C ARG A 217 8.72 22.94 -12.03
N ARG A 218 8.00 23.16 -13.14
CA ARG A 218 6.76 23.93 -13.16
C ARG A 218 5.74 23.32 -12.21
N ILE A 219 5.52 22.01 -12.26
CA ILE A 219 4.57 21.29 -11.41
C ILE A 219 4.96 21.42 -9.93
N CYS A 220 6.24 21.27 -9.58
CA CYS A 220 6.71 21.43 -8.19
C CYS A 220 6.42 22.83 -7.65
N LEU A 221 6.70 23.87 -8.43
CA LEU A 221 6.50 25.26 -8.03
C LEU A 221 5.02 25.64 -7.96
N GLU A 222 4.18 25.14 -8.88
CA GLU A 222 2.73 25.32 -8.82
C GLU A 222 2.12 24.67 -7.58
N ARG A 223 2.56 23.45 -7.25
CA ARG A 223 2.14 22.78 -6.01
C ARG A 223 2.53 23.59 -4.78
N LEU A 224 3.76 24.09 -4.72
CA LEU A 224 4.23 24.93 -3.62
C LEU A 224 3.45 26.26 -3.54
N ALA A 225 3.03 26.84 -4.66
CA ALA A 225 2.23 28.06 -4.65
C ALA A 225 0.78 27.82 -4.17
N ALA A 226 0.23 26.63 -4.38
CA ALA A 226 -1.15 26.30 -4.04
C ALA A 226 -1.41 26.39 -2.52
N ALA A 227 -2.56 26.94 -2.15
CA ALA A 227 -3.09 26.97 -0.78
C ALA A 227 -3.76 25.62 -0.43
N PRO A 228 -4.01 25.30 0.86
CA PRO A 228 -3.72 26.10 2.06
C PRO A 228 -2.29 25.91 2.59
N TRP A 229 -1.75 26.99 3.16
CA TRP A 229 -0.51 27.06 3.94
C TRP A 229 -0.85 27.27 5.41
#